data_AF-A0A6I6EK79-F1
#
_entry.id   AF-A0A6I6EK79-F1
#
_cell.length_a   1.000
_cell.length_b   1.000
_cell.length_c   1.000
_cell.angle_alpha   90.00
_cell.angle_beta   90.00
_cell.angle_gamma   90.00
#
_symmetry.space_group_name_H-M   'P 1'
#
loop_
_entity.id
_entity.type
_entity.pdbx_description
1 polymer ?
#
loop_
_entity_poly.entity_id
_entity_poly.type
_entity_poly.pdbx_seq_one_letter_code
_entity_poly.pdbx_strand_id
1 'polypeptide(L)'
;MSVKRFQRLLKIRQAQENQAAVALAGRLAELNRLEQQRTLLLEYQKNYLNAPVPNDVHLMKQLSFMHHQLREALQQQDLRVAAAQIQVDQARSAWMERHQASRSLEKLIERRRRFESIAEGRRQQHELDMWATRKAFDSDRDAGFSASGEE
;
A
#
# COMPACT_ATOMS: atom_id res chain seq x y z
N MET A 1 -9.83 -17.69 17.28
CA MET A 1 -8.45 -17.35 16.88
C MET A 1 -7.97 -16.15 17.68
N SER A 2 -6.71 -16.13 18.13
CA SER A 2 -6.15 -15.05 18.97
C SER A 2 -5.67 -13.85 18.16
N VAL A 3 -5.75 -12.64 18.74
CA VAL A 3 -5.20 -11.39 18.16
C VAL A 3 -3.74 -11.54 17.75
N LYS A 4 -2.93 -12.27 18.52
CA LYS A 4 -1.53 -12.56 18.22
C LYS A 4 -1.34 -13.27 16.87
N ARG A 5 -2.23 -14.20 16.52
CA ARG A 5 -2.18 -14.91 15.21
C ARG A 5 -2.51 -13.95 14.06
N PHE A 6 -3.50 -13.09 14.21
CA PHE A 6 -3.82 -12.09 13.20
C PHE A 6 -2.72 -11.05 13.03
N GLN A 7 -2.06 -10.61 14.11
CA GLN A 7 -0.90 -9.73 14.02
C GLN A 7 0.26 -10.35 13.23
N ARG A 8 0.54 -11.65 13.41
CA ARG A 8 1.55 -12.35 12.60
C ARG A 8 1.16 -12.39 11.13
N LEU A 9 -0.11 -12.70 10.84
CA LEU A 9 -0.62 -12.68 9.47
C LEU A 9 -0.54 -11.28 8.84
N LEU A 10 -0.83 -10.23 9.62
CA LEU A 10 -0.73 -8.85 9.16
C LEU A 10 0.71 -8.51 8.76
N LYS A 11 1.72 -8.90 9.55
CA LYS A 11 3.13 -8.69 9.17
C LYS A 11 3.46 -9.34 7.83
N ILE A 12 2.97 -10.55 7.59
CA ILE A 12 3.16 -11.25 6.30
C ILE A 12 2.49 -10.48 5.16
N ARG A 13 1.26 -10.01 5.36
CA ARG A 13 0.51 -9.24 4.35
C ARG A 13 1.17 -7.89 4.04
N GLN A 14 1.64 -7.18 5.05
CA GLN A 14 2.40 -5.94 4.90
C GLN A 14 3.73 -6.17 4.15
N ALA A 15 4.42 -7.28 4.40
CA ALA A 15 5.61 -7.64 3.64
C ALA A 15 5.29 -7.89 2.16
N GLN A 16 4.19 -8.60 1.86
CA GLN A 16 3.73 -8.84 0.49
C GLN A 16 3.31 -7.53 -0.22
N GLU A 17 2.63 -6.64 0.50
CA GLU A 17 2.27 -5.32 0.01
C GLU A 17 3.51 -4.48 -0.33
N ASN A 18 4.51 -4.45 0.56
CA ASN A 18 5.77 -3.77 0.30
C ASN A 18 6.49 -4.35 -0.93
N GLN A 19 6.52 -5.68 -1.08
CA GLN A 19 7.10 -6.31 -2.27
C GLN A 19 6.39 -5.87 -3.56
N ALA A 20 5.05 -5.78 -3.55
CA ALA A 20 4.30 -5.27 -4.69
C ALA A 20 4.53 -3.77 -4.92
N ALA A 21 4.70 -2.97 -3.87
CA ALA A 21 5.05 -1.56 -3.98
C ALA A 21 6.42 -1.36 -4.64
N VAL A 22 7.42 -2.15 -4.27
CA VAL A 22 8.75 -2.14 -4.91
C VAL A 22 8.64 -2.53 -6.39
N ALA A 23 7.86 -3.56 -6.71
CA ALA A 23 7.63 -3.94 -8.11
C ALA A 23 6.96 -2.82 -8.91
N LEU A 24 5.93 -2.17 -8.36
CA LEU A 24 5.26 -1.02 -8.97
C LEU A 24 6.24 0.15 -9.19
N ALA A 25 7.06 0.47 -8.19
CA ALA A 25 8.07 1.52 -8.31
C ALA A 25 9.06 1.23 -9.46
N GLY A 26 9.50 -0.04 -9.59
CA GLY A 26 10.34 -0.46 -10.71
C GLY A 26 9.66 -0.28 -12.08
N ARG A 27 8.36 -0.60 -12.19
CA ARG A 27 7.61 -0.39 -13.44
C ARG A 27 7.42 1.09 -13.78
N LEU A 28 7.15 1.93 -12.78
CA LEU A 28 7.05 3.38 -12.97
C LEU A 28 8.38 4.00 -13.41
N ALA A 29 9.50 3.55 -12.84
CA ALA A 29 10.82 4.00 -13.23
C ALA A 29 11.13 3.63 -14.69
N GLU A 30 10.78 2.41 -15.13
CA GLU A 30 10.96 1.99 -16.52
C GLU A 30 10.06 2.78 -17.48
N LEU A 31 8.80 3.02 -17.13
CA LEU A 31 7.89 3.85 -17.92
C LEU A 31 8.48 5.25 -18.12
N ASN A 32 8.90 5.90 -17.04
CA ASN A 32 9.50 7.24 -17.09
C ASN A 32 10.76 7.25 -17.98
N ARG A 33 11.62 6.22 -17.88
CA ARG A 33 12.79 6.09 -18.75
C ARG A 33 12.39 6.01 -20.23
N LEU A 34 11.37 5.23 -20.57
CA LEU A 34 10.89 5.09 -21.94
C LEU A 34 10.24 6.38 -22.46
N GLU A 35 9.52 7.11 -21.61
CA GLU A 35 8.96 8.42 -21.93
C GLU A 35 10.06 9.46 -22.17
N GLN A 36 11.12 9.47 -21.37
CA GLN A 36 12.29 10.33 -21.58
C GLN A 36 12.96 10.04 -22.93
N GLN A 37 13.16 8.76 -23.27
CA GLN A 37 13.69 8.36 -24.58
C GLN A 37 12.81 8.84 -25.73
N ARG A 38 11.48 8.74 -25.57
CA ARG A 38 10.51 9.24 -26.55
C ARG A 38 10.64 10.75 -26.72
N THR A 39 10.74 11.50 -25.64
CA THR A 39 10.94 12.96 -25.68
C THR A 39 12.22 13.32 -26.43
N LEU A 40 13.33 12.64 -26.17
CA LEU A 40 14.59 12.86 -26.88
C LEU A 40 14.46 12.60 -28.39
N LEU A 41 13.73 11.56 -28.80
CA LEU A 41 13.49 11.27 -30.22
C LEU A 41 12.62 12.35 -30.88
N LEU A 42 11.62 12.88 -30.17
CA LEU A 42 10.77 13.97 -30.65
C LEU A 42 11.55 15.28 -30.77
N GLU A 43 12.41 15.59 -29.79
CA GLU A 43 13.31 16.74 -29.86
C GLU A 43 14.28 16.61 -31.02
N TYR A 44 14.86 15.43 -31.22
CA TYR A 44 15.74 15.15 -32.35
C TYR A 44 15.00 15.35 -33.68
N GLN A 45 13.76 14.86 -33.81
CA GLN A 45 12.92 15.07 -34.98
C GLN A 45 12.65 16.55 -35.25
N LYS A 46 12.30 17.31 -34.21
CA LYS A 46 12.05 18.74 -34.31
C LYS A 46 13.29 19.50 -34.78
N ASN A 47 14.46 19.18 -34.22
CA ASN A 47 15.72 19.79 -34.61
C ASN A 47 16.05 19.50 -36.07
N TYR A 48 15.78 18.27 -36.52
CA TYR A 48 16.02 17.85 -37.90
C TYR A 48 15.07 18.50 -38.91
N LEU A 49 13.80 18.67 -38.55
CA LEU A 49 12.80 19.37 -39.37
C LEU A 49 13.11 20.86 -39.57
N ASN A 50 13.78 21.47 -38.59
CA ASN A 50 14.19 22.88 -38.65
C ASN A 50 15.57 23.08 -39.27
N ALA A 51 16.26 22.00 -39.68
CA ALA A 51 17.56 22.10 -40.32
C ALA A 51 17.42 22.70 -41.74
N PRO A 52 18.38 23.52 -42.19
CA PRO A 52 18.36 24.10 -43.53
C PRO A 52 18.37 22.99 -44.59
N VAL A 53 17.54 23.14 -45.62
CA VAL A 53 17.45 22.19 -46.73
C VAL A 53 18.75 22.25 -47.55
N PRO A 54 19.49 21.13 -47.69
CA PRO A 54 20.69 21.09 -48.50
C PRO A 54 20.37 21.23 -49.98
N ASN A 55 21.22 21.93 -50.72
CA ASN A 55 21.12 22.03 -52.19
C ASN A 55 21.64 20.78 -52.92
N ASP A 56 22.23 19.82 -52.21
CA ASP A 56 22.74 18.56 -52.78
C ASP A 56 21.68 17.46 -52.72
N VAL A 57 21.38 16.89 -53.90
CA VAL A 57 20.42 15.79 -54.09
C VAL A 57 20.79 14.54 -53.29
N HIS A 58 22.08 14.24 -53.11
CA HIS A 58 22.53 13.11 -52.29
C HIS A 58 22.20 13.34 -50.82
N LEU A 59 22.44 14.55 -50.30
CA LEU A 59 22.04 14.92 -48.94
C LEU A 59 20.52 14.90 -48.77
N MET A 60 19.74 15.34 -49.77
CA MET A 60 18.27 15.28 -49.70
C MET A 60 17.76 13.84 -49.58
N LYS A 61 18.35 12.88 -50.32
CA LYS A 61 18.00 11.46 -50.21
C LYS A 61 18.36 10.90 -48.83
N GLN A 62 19.53 11.25 -48.30
CA GLN A 62 19.96 10.84 -46.96
C GLN A 62 19.03 11.41 -45.88
N LEU A 63 18.63 12.68 -45.99
CA LEU A 63 17.66 13.31 -45.11
C LEU A 63 16.33 12.57 -45.11
N SER A 64 15.78 12.27 -46.29
CA SER A 64 14.53 11.53 -46.45
C SER A 64 14.58 10.15 -45.78
N PHE A 65 15.67 9.41 -45.99
CA PHE A 65 15.89 8.10 -45.37
C PHE A 65 15.96 8.19 -43.84
N MET A 66 16.76 9.13 -43.29
CA MET A 66 16.81 9.39 -41.86
C MET A 66 15.45 9.74 -41.28
N HIS A 67 14.65 10.52 -42.02
CA HIS A 67 13.31 10.91 -41.60
C HIS A 67 12.35 9.72 -41.48
N HIS A 68 12.49 8.75 -42.39
CA HIS A 68 11.73 7.51 -42.35
C HIS A 68 12.15 6.65 -41.16
N GLN A 69 13.45 6.44 -40.97
CA GLN A 69 13.98 5.68 -39.83
C GLN A 69 13.56 6.29 -38.48
N LEU A 70 13.59 7.61 -38.36
CA LEU A 70 13.18 8.29 -37.13
C LEU A 70 11.68 8.13 -36.87
N ARG A 71 10.85 8.13 -37.92
CA ARG A 71 9.41 7.86 -37.80
C ARG A 71 9.15 6.43 -37.31
N GLU A 72 9.84 5.45 -37.88
CA GLU A 72 9.72 4.05 -37.45
C GLU A 72 10.20 3.87 -35.99
N ALA A 73 11.33 4.49 -35.63
CA ALA A 73 11.84 4.46 -34.26
C ALA A 73 10.86 5.08 -33.26
N LEU A 74 10.22 6.20 -33.60
CA LEU A 74 9.18 6.82 -32.78
C LEU A 74 7.95 5.92 -32.63
N GLN A 75 7.48 5.28 -33.72
CA GLN A 75 6.37 4.34 -33.65
C GLN A 75 6.69 3.13 -32.76
N GLN A 76 7.89 2.57 -32.88
CA GLN A 76 8.34 1.50 -31.99
C GLN A 76 8.43 1.97 -30.54
N GLN A 77 8.93 3.18 -30.30
CA GLN A 77 9.01 3.73 -28.95
C GLN A 77 7.63 3.98 -28.35
N ASP A 78 6.67 4.47 -29.13
CA ASP A 78 5.27 4.63 -28.71
C ASP A 78 4.67 3.29 -28.26
N LEU A 79 4.91 2.22 -29.02
CA LEU A 79 4.46 0.86 -28.64
C LEU A 79 5.12 0.39 -27.34
N ARG A 80 6.40 0.70 -27.12
CA ARG A 80 7.11 0.34 -25.87
C ARG A 80 6.56 1.10 -24.67
N VAL A 81 6.28 2.40 -24.83
CA VAL A 81 5.65 3.23 -23.78
C VAL A 81 4.25 2.69 -23.46
N ALA A 82 3.43 2.39 -24.48
CA ALA A 82 2.10 1.81 -24.28
C ALA A 82 2.16 0.45 -23.56
N ALA A 83 3.10 -0.42 -23.94
CA ALA A 83 3.32 -1.70 -23.26
C ALA A 83 3.75 -1.49 -21.80
N ALA A 84 4.66 -0.56 -21.53
CA ALA A 84 5.11 -0.23 -20.18
C ALA A 84 3.98 0.35 -19.32
N GLN A 85 3.10 1.16 -19.89
CA GLN A 85 1.91 1.69 -19.23
C GLN A 85 0.99 0.56 -18.77
N ILE A 86 0.71 -0.42 -19.65
CA ILE A 86 -0.08 -1.61 -19.30
C ILE A 86 0.57 -2.37 -18.14
N GLN A 87 1.90 -2.51 -18.12
CA GLN A 87 2.62 -3.17 -17.02
C GLN A 87 2.53 -2.40 -15.70
N VAL A 88 2.55 -1.07 -15.75
CA VAL A 88 2.31 -0.21 -14.56
C VAL A 88 0.91 -0.42 -14.02
N ASP A 89 -0.11 -0.45 -14.90
CA ASP A 89 -1.50 -0.63 -14.49
C ASP A 89 -1.74 -2.01 -13.85
N GLN A 90 -1.13 -3.07 -14.41
CA GLN A 90 -1.14 -4.41 -13.82
C GLN A 90 -0.46 -4.43 -12.44
N ALA A 91 0.73 -3.83 -12.31
CA ALA A 91 1.45 -3.76 -11.05
C ALA A 91 0.68 -2.93 -9.99
N ARG A 92 0.01 -1.86 -10.42
CA ARG A 92 -0.82 -1.00 -9.58
C ARG A 92 -2.03 -1.78 -9.05
N SER A 93 -2.73 -2.51 -9.91
CA SER A 93 -3.85 -3.36 -9.50
C SER A 93 -3.40 -4.39 -8.45
N ALA A 94 -2.29 -5.09 -8.72
CA ALA A 94 -1.73 -6.09 -7.82
C ALA A 94 -1.26 -5.52 -6.48
N TRP A 95 -0.80 -4.27 -6.43
CA TRP A 95 -0.49 -3.57 -5.18
C TRP A 95 -1.77 -3.18 -4.43
N MET A 96 -2.78 -2.63 -5.12
CA MET A 96 -4.07 -2.25 -4.51
C MET A 96 -4.77 -3.43 -3.84
N GLU A 97 -4.80 -4.60 -4.48
CA GLU A 97 -5.37 -5.82 -3.92
C GLU A 97 -4.69 -6.21 -2.59
N ARG A 98 -3.35 -6.16 -2.57
CA ARG A 98 -2.57 -6.47 -1.36
C ARG A 98 -2.77 -5.42 -0.27
N HIS A 99 -2.81 -4.13 -0.64
CA HIS A 99 -3.09 -3.04 0.28
C HIS A 99 -4.47 -3.20 0.94
N GLN A 100 -5.49 -3.53 0.14
CA GLN A 100 -6.84 -3.78 0.65
C GLN A 100 -6.87 -5.00 1.59
N ALA A 101 -6.14 -6.07 1.26
CA ALA A 101 -6.01 -7.23 2.12
C ALA A 101 -5.35 -6.88 3.47
N SER A 102 -4.27 -6.10 3.49
CA SER A 102 -3.65 -5.59 4.72
C SER A 102 -4.63 -4.76 5.56
N ARG A 103 -5.28 -3.77 4.93
CA ARG A 103 -6.25 -2.85 5.58
C ARG A 103 -7.45 -3.59 6.18
N SER A 104 -7.98 -4.58 5.46
CA SER A 104 -9.11 -5.38 5.95
C SER A 104 -8.73 -6.20 7.20
N LEU A 105 -7.51 -6.74 7.24
CA LEU A 105 -7.02 -7.49 8.38
C LEU A 105 -6.71 -6.58 9.58
N GLU A 106 -6.21 -5.37 9.35
CA GLU A 106 -6.05 -4.35 10.40
C GLU A 106 -7.38 -4.03 11.08
N LYS A 107 -8.43 -3.78 10.30
CA LYS A 107 -9.78 -3.54 10.81
C LYS A 107 -10.31 -4.72 11.62
N LEU A 108 -10.05 -5.95 11.17
CA LEU A 108 -10.45 -7.16 11.90
C LEU A 108 -9.74 -7.25 13.26
N ILE A 109 -8.43 -6.99 13.29
CA ILE A 109 -7.63 -6.99 14.52
C ILE A 109 -8.16 -5.95 15.49
N GLU A 110 -8.44 -4.73 15.01
CA GLU A 110 -8.98 -3.65 15.83
C GLU A 110 -10.33 -4.02 16.43
N ARG A 111 -11.27 -4.53 15.63
CA ARG A 111 -12.56 -5.02 16.12
C ARG A 111 -12.37 -6.08 17.21
N ARG A 112 -11.47 -7.04 16.98
CA ARG A 112 -11.20 -8.12 17.95
C ARG A 112 -10.64 -7.59 19.27
N ARG A 113 -9.72 -6.63 19.22
CA ARG A 113 -9.18 -5.97 20.44
C ARG A 113 -10.28 -5.27 21.22
N ARG A 114 -11.20 -4.57 20.55
CA ARG A 114 -12.35 -3.92 21.20
C ARG A 114 -13.27 -4.94 21.88
N PHE A 115 -13.54 -6.08 21.23
CA PHE A 115 -14.32 -7.16 21.86
C PHE A 115 -13.62 -7.75 23.09
N GLU A 116 -12.31 -7.99 23.00
CA GLU A 116 -11.53 -8.53 24.11
C GLU A 116 -11.47 -7.54 25.27
N SER A 117 -11.29 -6.24 25.02
CA SER A 117 -11.27 -5.21 26.07
C SER A 117 -12.62 -5.05 26.75
N ILE A 118 -13.74 -5.14 26.02
CA ILE A 118 -15.09 -5.10 26.63
C ILE A 118 -15.31 -6.33 27.51
N ALA A 119 -14.93 -7.52 27.04
CA ALA A 119 -15.09 -8.76 27.79
C ALA A 119 -14.19 -8.81 29.04
N GLU A 120 -13.01 -8.19 28.98
CA GLU A 120 -12.11 -8.04 30.12
C GLU A 120 -12.63 -6.99 31.12
N GLY A 121 -13.10 -5.83 30.64
CA GLY A 121 -13.73 -4.82 31.50
C GLY A 121 -14.94 -5.34 32.27
N ARG A 122 -15.81 -6.13 31.63
CA ARG A 122 -16.94 -6.79 32.31
C ARG A 122 -16.50 -7.79 33.38
N ARG A 123 -15.41 -8.53 33.14
CA ARG A 123 -14.84 -9.47 34.12
C ARG A 123 -14.25 -8.73 35.32
N GLN A 124 -13.45 -7.70 35.06
CA GLN A 124 -12.87 -6.86 36.12
C GLN A 124 -13.95 -6.18 36.96
N GLN A 125 -14.99 -5.65 36.32
CA GLN A 125 -16.13 -5.07 37.04
C GLN A 125 -16.81 -6.11 37.94
N HIS A 126 -17.10 -7.30 37.42
CA HIS A 126 -17.71 -8.37 38.22
C HIS A 126 -16.82 -8.80 39.41
N GLU A 127 -15.51 -8.91 39.20
CA GLU A 127 -14.55 -9.23 40.28
C GLU A 127 -14.52 -8.14 41.36
N LEU A 128 -14.55 -6.86 40.96
CA LEU A 128 -14.61 -5.72 41.89
C LEU A 128 -15.92 -5.71 42.68
N ASP A 129 -17.06 -5.95 42.01
CA ASP A 129 -18.37 -6.00 42.65
C ASP A 129 -18.44 -7.16 43.66
N MET A 130 -17.93 -8.34 43.30
CA MET A 130 -17.86 -9.49 44.20
C MET A 130 -16.94 -9.24 45.40
N TRP A 131 -15.79 -8.59 45.19
CA TRP A 131 -14.89 -8.21 46.27
C TRP A 131 -15.52 -7.18 47.21
N ALA A 132 -16.17 -6.15 46.66
CA ALA A 132 -16.86 -5.12 47.44
C ALA A 132 -17.99 -5.73 48.27
N THR A 133 -18.76 -6.65 47.68
CA THR A 133 -19.83 -7.37 48.37
C THR A 133 -19.28 -8.21 49.53
N ARG A 134 -18.21 -8.98 49.32
CA ARG A 134 -17.57 -9.76 50.40
C ARG A 134 -17.09 -8.86 51.54
N LYS A 135 -16.42 -7.75 51.21
CA LYS A 135 -15.92 -6.80 52.21
C LYS A 135 -17.05 -6.18 53.03
N ALA A 136 -18.18 -5.85 52.39
CA ALA A 136 -19.35 -5.32 53.08
C ALA A 136 -19.96 -6.34 54.06
N PHE A 137 -20.07 -7.61 53.64
CA PHE A 137 -20.53 -8.68 54.52
C PHE A 137 -19.60 -8.92 55.71
N ASP A 138 -18.28 -8.85 55.51
CA ASP A 138 -17.31 -8.99 56.59
C ASP A 138 -17.39 -7.81 57.59
N SER A 139 -17.57 -6.57 57.10
CA SER A 139 -17.75 -5.41 57.99
C SER A 139 -19.05 -5.45 58.79
N ASP A 140 -20.15 -5.94 58.20
CA ASP A 140 -21.42 -6.09 58.93
C ASP A 140 -21.32 -7.18 60.01
N ARG A 141 -20.54 -8.23 59.76
CA ARG A 141 -20.26 -9.28 60.76
C ARG A 141 -19.42 -8.76 61.93
N ASP A 142 -18.40 -7.96 61.67
CA ASP A 142 -17.55 -7.37 62.72
C ASP A 142 -18.30 -6.28 63.53
N ALA A 143 -19.21 -5.54 62.89
CA ALA A 143 -20.09 -4.58 63.54
C ALA A 143 -21.15 -5.26 64.42
N GLY A 144 -21.72 -6.39 63.98
CA GLY A 144 -22.68 -7.18 64.76
C GLY A 144 -22.07 -7.88 65.99
N PHE A 145 -20.80 -8.28 65.92
CA PHE A 145 -20.09 -8.90 67.06
C PHE A 145 -19.67 -7.88 68.13
N SER A 146 -19.44 -6.62 67.76
CA SER A 146 -19.08 -5.56 68.72
C SER A 146 -20.28 -5.01 69.50
N ALA A 147 -21.52 -5.24 69.05
CA ALA A 147 -22.74 -4.76 69.70
C ALA A 147 -23.32 -5.73 70.77
N SER A 148 -22.69 -6.87 71.02
CA SER A 148 -23.21 -7.94 71.90
C SER A 148 -22.30 -8.26 73.09
N GLY A 149 -21.37 -7.37 73.45
CA GLY A 149 -20.37 -7.55 74.51
C GLY A 149 -20.44 -6.59 75.69
N GLU A 150 -21.47 -5.75 75.81
CA GLU A 150 -21.67 -4.86 76.97
C GLU A 150 -23.04 -5.12 77.62
N GLU A 151 -23.14 -6.19 78.42
CA GLU A 151 -24.02 -6.27 79.59
C GLU A 151 -23.31 -7.00 80.73
#